data_AF-A0A7K7RF18-F1
#
_entry.id   AF-A0A7K7RF18-F1
#
_cell.length_a   1.000
_cell.length_b   1.000
_cell.length_c   1.000
_cell.angle_alpha   90.00
_cell.angle_beta   90.00
_cell.angle_gamma   90.00
#
_symmetry.space_group_name_H-M   'P 1'
#
loop_
_entity.id
_entity.type
_entity.pdbx_description
1 polymer ?
#
loop_
_entity_poly.entity_id
_entity_poly.type
_entity_poly.pdbx_seq_one_letter_code
_entity_poly.pdbx_strand_id
1 'polypeptide(L)' 'ILDKQIIVVNFLVDDLRFYLEIDKFSRLADGMEDAEPQNTESENYGSFLKKKLEVISKLFLDSDIPPKLRVRPQDLP' A
#
# COMPACT_ATOMS: atom_id res chain seq x y z
N ILE A 1 -11.16 -26.71 -13.06
CA ILE A 1 -10.76 -26.65 -11.62
C ILE A 1 -9.43 -25.91 -11.48
N LEU A 2 -8.43 -26.22 -12.31
CA LEU A 2 -7.11 -25.60 -12.30
C LEU A 2 -7.13 -24.06 -12.46
N ASP A 3 -7.92 -23.54 -13.40
CA ASP A 3 -7.97 -22.08 -13.64
C ASP A 3 -8.47 -21.29 -12.42
N LYS A 4 -9.45 -21.86 -11.70
CA LYS A 4 -9.97 -21.26 -10.47
C LYS A 4 -8.90 -21.20 -9.37
N GLN A 5 -8.06 -22.24 -9.27
CA GLN A 5 -6.95 -22.26 -8.30
C GLN A 5 -5.88 -21.23 -8.67
N ILE A 6 -5.50 -21.12 -9.95
CA ILE A 6 -4.53 -20.14 -10.43
C ILE A 6 -5.02 -18.71 -10.15
N ILE A 7 -6.30 -18.44 -10.42
CA ILE A 7 -6.94 -17.16 -10.14
C ILE A 7 -6.86 -16.83 -8.64
N VAL A 8 -7.17 -17.79 -7.75
CA VAL A 8 -7.09 -17.61 -6.29
C VAL A 8 -5.65 -17.38 -5.83
N VAL A 9 -4.67 -18.11 -6.36
CA VAL A 9 -3.25 -17.93 -6.03
C VAL A 9 -2.78 -16.53 -6.41
N ASN A 10 -3.15 -16.04 -7.60
CA ASN A 10 -2.78 -14.70 -8.03
C ASN A 10 -3.36 -13.62 -7.10
N PHE A 11 -4.61 -13.77 -6.65
CA PHE A 11 -5.20 -12.82 -5.69
C PHE A 11 -4.50 -12.82 -4.34
N LEU A 12 -4.18 -14.00 -3.79
CA LEU A 12 -3.44 -14.08 -2.52
C LEU A 12 -2.04 -13.45 -2.64
N VAL A 13 -1.38 -13.62 -3.79
CA VAL A 13 -0.09 -12.99 -4.07
C VAL A 13 -0.22 -11.47 -4.13
N ASP A 14 -1.27 -10.96 -4.75
CA ASP A 14 -1.51 -9.52 -4.87
C ASP A 14 -1.86 -8.88 -3.52
N ASP A 15 -2.72 -9.53 -2.72
CA ASP A 15 -3.07 -9.08 -1.37
C ASP A 15 -1.84 -9.07 -0.45
N LEU A 16 -1.00 -10.11 -0.53
CA LEU A 16 0.25 -10.18 0.24
C LEU A 16 1.24 -9.08 -0.18
N ARG A 17 1.37 -8.80 -1.48
CA ARG A 17 2.22 -7.72 -1.98
C ARG A 17 1.77 -6.36 -1.46
N PHE A 18 0.46 -6.11 -1.48
CA PHE A 18 -0.09 -4.88 -0.92
C PHE A 18 0.18 -4.76 0.58
N TYR A 19 -0.10 -5.81 1.36
CA TYR A 19 0.15 -5.83 2.79
C TYR A 19 1.61 -5.49 3.12
N LEU A 20 2.56 -6.11 2.41
CA LEU A 20 3.99 -5.84 2.61
C LEU A 20 4.38 -4.42 2.24
N GLU A 21 3.76 -3.81 1.23
CA GLU A 21 4.07 -2.43 0.85
C GLU A 21 3.49 -1.42 1.84
N ILE A 22 2.31 -1.71 2.40
CA ILE A 22 1.72 -0.92 3.50
C ILE A 22 2.56 -1.07 4.78
N ASP A 23 2.99 -2.27 5.19
CA ASP A 23 3.86 -2.46 6.37
C ASP A 23 5.17 -1.66 6.24
N LYS A 24 5.80 -1.69 5.06
CA LYS A 24 6.98 -0.88 4.77
C LYS A 24 6.69 0.62 4.82
N PHE A 25 5.54 1.04 4.29
CA PHE A 25 5.12 2.44 4.35
C PHE A 25 4.89 2.90 5.80
N SER A 26 4.19 2.09 6.61
CA SER A 26 3.95 2.39 8.03
C SER A 26 5.25 2.57 8.79
N ARG A 27 6.22 1.65 8.67
CA ARG A 27 7.53 1.80 9.32
C ARG A 27 8.29 3.07 8.90
N LEU A 28 8.15 3.50 7.64
CA LEU A 28 8.75 4.73 7.14
C LEU A 28 8.04 5.99 7.69
N ALA A 29 6.74 5.91 7.91
CA ALA A 29 5.95 6.98 8.49
C ALA A 29 6.17 7.11 10.01
N ASP A 30 6.25 5.99 10.74
CA ASP A 30 6.51 5.96 12.18
C ASP A 30 7.89 6.58 12.50
N GLY A 31 8.89 6.33 11.64
CA GLY A 31 10.20 6.97 11.76
C GLY A 31 10.19 8.50 11.57
N MET A 32 9.09 9.10 11.11
CA MET A 32 8.90 10.56 11.03
C MET A 32 8.42 11.14 12.37
N GLU A 33 7.63 10.40 13.14
CA GLU A 33 7.09 10.86 14.43
C GLU A 33 8.23 11.09 15.45
N ASP A 34 9.32 10.33 15.31
CA ASP A 34 10.55 10.47 16.10
C ASP A 34 11.48 11.60 15.60
N ALA A 35 11.22 12.19 14.42
CA ALA A 35 12.03 13.25 13.84
C ALA A 35 11.51 14.64 14.23
N GLU A 36 12.39 15.51 14.71
CA GLU A 36 12.03 16.84 15.23
C GLU A 36 11.24 17.68 14.21
N PRO A 37 10.05 18.22 14.56
CA PRO A 37 9.08 18.80 13.62
C PRO A 37 9.46 20.17 13.02
N GLN A 38 10.71 20.63 13.17
CA GLN A 38 11.11 22.02 12.92
C GLN A 38 12.16 22.20 11.82
N ASN A 39 12.50 21.16 11.04
CA ASN A 39 13.41 21.32 9.90
C ASN A 39 12.67 21.18 8.55
N THR A 40 13.19 21.84 7.51
CA THR A 40 12.70 21.76 6.12
C THR A 40 12.80 20.36 5.49
N GLU A 41 13.58 19.46 6.09
CA GLU A 41 13.63 18.05 5.68
C GLU A 41 12.36 17.29 6.09
N SER A 42 11.71 17.66 7.19
CA SER A 42 10.44 17.07 7.64
C SER A 42 9.28 17.38 6.67
N GLU A 43 9.20 18.61 6.15
CA GLU A 43 8.21 18.99 5.12
C GLU A 43 8.45 18.24 3.80
N ASN A 44 9.71 18.15 3.37
CA ASN A 44 10.09 17.38 2.19
C ASN A 44 9.77 15.88 2.35
N TYR A 45 10.01 15.33 3.54
CA TYR A 45 9.72 13.93 3.86
C TYR A 45 8.21 13.65 3.89
N GLY A 46 7.41 14.55 4.46
CA GLY A 46 5.95 14.45 4.41
C GLY A 46 5.40 14.48 2.98
N SER A 47 5.98 15.32 2.10
CA SER A 47 5.63 15.35 0.68
C SER A 47 5.99 14.03 -0.04
N PHE A 48 7.12 13.43 0.33
CA PHE A 48 7.57 12.13 -0.17
C PHE A 48 6.61 11.01 0.24
N LEU A 49 6.21 10.95 1.51
CA LEU A 49 5.24 9.96 2.01
C LEU A 49 3.90 10.08 1.27
N LYS A 50 3.38 11.30 1.07
CA LYS A 50 2.15 11.52 0.28
C LYS A 50 2.26 10.97 -1.13
N LYS A 51 3.38 11.26 -1.82
CA LYS A 51 3.62 10.74 -3.17
C LYS A 51 3.75 9.21 -3.19
N LYS A 52 4.38 8.62 -2.17
CA LYS A 52 4.49 7.16 -2.05
C LYS A 52 3.13 6.51 -1.84
N LEU A 53 2.30 7.06 -0.96
CA LEU A 53 0.93 6.58 -0.71
C LEU A 53 0.06 6.68 -1.97
N GLU A 54 0.18 7.76 -2.73
CA GLU A 54 -0.54 7.94 -4.00
C GLU A 54 -0.16 6.85 -5.02
N VAL A 55 1.14 6.52 -5.13
CA VAL A 55 1.62 5.44 -6.00
C VAL A 55 1.09 4.08 -5.54
N ILE A 56 1.13 3.77 -4.24
CA ILE A 56 0.59 2.52 -3.68
C ILE A 56 -0.92 2.42 -3.99
N SER A 57 -1.66 3.52 -3.82
CA SER A 57 -3.09 3.58 -4.10
C SER A 57 -3.38 3.31 -5.59
N LYS A 58 -2.65 3.97 -6.49
CA LYS A 58 -2.78 3.77 -7.94
C LYS A 58 -2.45 2.34 -8.38
N LEU A 59 -1.44 1.71 -7.76
CA LEU A 59 -0.99 0.38 -8.14
C LEU A 59 -1.91 -0.74 -7.64
N PHE A 60 -2.52 -0.58 -6.47
CA PHE A 60 -3.20 -1.68 -5.79
C PHE A 60 -4.70 -1.47 -5.56
N LEU A 61 -5.14 -0.22 -5.38
CA LEU A 61 -6.53 0.12 -5.06
C LEU A 61 -7.28 0.59 -6.32
N ASP A 62 -6.70 1.56 -7.03
CA ASP A 62 -7.33 2.21 -8.18
C ASP A 62 -6.95 1.54 -9.51
N SER A 63 -6.07 0.54 -9.50
CA SER A 63 -5.57 -0.07 -10.74
C SER A 63 -6.69 -0.76 -11.53
N ASP A 64 -6.70 -0.54 -12.84
CA ASP A 64 -7.58 -1.24 -13.79
C ASP A 64 -7.03 -2.61 -14.21
N ILE A 65 -5.77 -2.90 -13.87
CA ILE A 65 -5.03 -4.11 -14.23
C ILE A 65 -4.44 -4.72 -12.95
N PRO A 66 -4.37 -6.05 -12.78
CA PRO A 66 -3.72 -6.65 -11.63
C PRO A 66 -2.30 -6.10 -11.39
N PRO A 67 -1.86 -5.88 -10.14
CA PRO A 67 -2.48 -6.36 -8.90
C PRO A 67 -3.58 -5.44 -8.38
N LYS A 68 -4.84 -5.90 -8.32
CA LYS A 68 -5.96 -5.12 -7.75
C LYS A 68 -6.51 -5.85 -6.54
N LEU A 69 -6.55 -5.18 -5.38
CA LEU A 69 -7.21 -5.76 -4.21
C LEU A 69 -8.69 -5.95 -4.51
N ARG A 70 -9.16 -7.17 -4.27
CA ARG A 70 -10.59 -7.48 -4.27
C ARG A 70 -11.08 -7.65 -2.83
N VAL A 71 -10.59 -6.82 -1.91
CA VAL A 71 -11.18 -6.70 -0.57
C VAL A 71 -12.62 -6.27 -0.76
N ARG A 72 -13.57 -7.06 -0.24
CA ARG A 72 -14.97 -6.71 -0.37
C ARG A 72 -15.23 -5.51 0.56
N PRO A 73 -15.91 -4.45 0.11
CA PRO A 73 -16.20 -3.27 0.95
C PRO A 73 -16.92 -3.56 2.27
N GLN A 74 -17.53 -4.73 2.37
CA GLN A 74 -18.26 -5.26 3.52
C GLN A 74 -17.36 -5.84 4.63
N ASP A 75 -16.03 -5.85 4.44
CA ASP A 75 -15.05 -6.31 5.42
C ASP A 75 -14.25 -5.16 6.06
N LEU A 76 -14.58 -3.88 5.78
CA LEU A 76 -14.04 -2.73 6.54
C LEU A 76 -14.90 -2.48 7.80
N PRO A 77 -14.27 -2.26 8.97
CA PRO A 77 -14.98 -1.93 10.22
C PRO A 77 -15.71 -0.59 10.18
#